data_AF-A0A2D1ISI0-F1
#
_entry.id   AF-A0A2D1ISI0-F1
#
_cell.length_a   1.000
_cell.length_b   1.000
_cell.length_c   1.000
_cell.angle_alpha   90.00
_cell.angle_beta   90.00
_cell.angle_gamma   90.00
#
_symmetry.space_group_name_H-M   'P 1'
#
loop_
_entity.id
_entity.type
_entity.pdbx_description
1 polymer ?
#
loop_
_entity_poly.entity_id
_entity_poly.type
_entity_poly.pdbx_seq_one_letter_code
_entity_poly.pdbx_strand_id
1 'polypeptide(L)'
;MNLYRITRNDDPSYDEFVGLVVAAKDEESAKQTAYMAQYDHKYADLTLPYGTHFNGNNIQVELIGITDKFKDGYIVLADFLHG
;
A
#
# COMPACT_ATOMS: atom_id res chain seq x y z
N MET A 1 0.56 1.33 16.69
CA MET A 1 0.28 1.70 15.28
C MET A 1 -0.91 0.91 14.82
N ASN A 2 -1.78 1.55 14.04
CA ASN A 2 -2.86 0.91 13.34
C ASN A 2 -2.32 0.24 12.09
N LEU A 3 -2.88 -0.91 11.71
CA LEU A 3 -2.60 -1.58 10.45
C LEU A 3 -3.76 -1.30 9.50
N TYR A 4 -3.47 -0.64 8.40
CA TYR A 4 -4.43 -0.33 7.36
C TYR A 4 -4.18 -1.19 6.14
N ARG A 5 -5.22 -1.90 5.68
CA ARG A 5 -5.26 -2.46 4.35
C ARG A 5 -5.69 -1.36 3.39
N ILE A 6 -4.93 -1.19 2.32
CA ILE A 6 -5.16 -0.19 1.30
C ILE A 6 -5.31 -0.93 -0.03
N THR A 7 -6.51 -0.88 -0.62
CA THR A 7 -6.81 -1.54 -1.90
C THR A 7 -7.23 -0.52 -2.93
N ARG A 8 -7.06 -0.80 -4.21
CA ARG A 8 -7.60 0.07 -5.27
C ARG A 8 -9.11 -0.10 -5.42
N ASN A 9 -9.81 0.96 -5.79
CA ASN A 9 -11.24 0.91 -6.10
C ASN A 9 -11.54 0.51 -7.55
N ASP A 10 -10.57 0.64 -8.47
CA ASP A 10 -10.80 0.54 -9.93
C ASP A 10 -10.14 -0.66 -10.61
N ASP A 11 -10.91 -1.22 -11.56
CA ASP A 11 -10.70 -2.20 -12.64
C ASP A 11 -9.41 -3.08 -12.63
N PRO A 12 -9.54 -4.43 -12.59
CA PRO A 12 -8.43 -5.39 -12.72
C PRO A 12 -7.70 -5.39 -14.08
N SER A 13 -7.97 -4.43 -14.97
CA SER A 13 -7.41 -4.36 -16.32
C SER A 13 -5.95 -3.88 -16.40
N TYR A 14 -5.33 -3.52 -15.28
CA TYR A 14 -3.92 -3.11 -15.21
C TYR A 14 -3.08 -4.17 -14.51
N ASP A 15 -1.92 -4.51 -15.08
CA ASP A 15 -0.85 -5.30 -14.46
C ASP A 15 -0.22 -4.54 -13.28
N GLU A 16 -1.03 -4.16 -12.29
CA GLU A 16 -0.71 -3.25 -11.19
C GLU A 16 -1.23 -3.81 -9.84
N PHE A 17 -0.54 -3.44 -8.74
CA PHE A 17 -0.82 -3.91 -7.37
C PHE A 17 -2.28 -3.76 -6.95
N VAL A 18 -2.79 -4.78 -6.24
CA VAL A 18 -4.18 -4.77 -5.74
C VAL A 18 -4.29 -4.31 -4.31
N GLY A 19 -3.22 -4.39 -3.51
CA GLY A 19 -3.22 -3.73 -2.22
C GLY A 19 -1.90 -3.69 -1.45
N LEU A 20 -1.87 -2.82 -0.45
CA LEU A 20 -0.81 -2.63 0.53
C LEU A 20 -1.36 -2.84 1.94
N VAL A 21 -0.51 -3.27 2.86
CA VAL A 21 -0.76 -3.16 4.29
C VAL A 21 0.23 -2.15 4.87
N VAL A 22 -0.27 -1.09 5.49
CA VAL A 22 0.53 0.00 6.04
C VAL A 22 0.31 0.10 7.54
N ALA A 23 1.39 0.12 8.30
CA ALA A 23 1.37 0.52 9.70
C ALA A 23 1.45 2.04 9.80
N ALA A 24 0.41 2.66 10.36
CA ALA A 24 0.31 4.11 10.48
C ALA A 24 -0.35 4.52 11.81
N LYS A 25 -0.14 5.76 12.24
CA LYS A 25 -0.81 6.32 13.42
C LYS A 25 -2.30 6.58 13.19
N ASP A 26 -2.67 6.90 11.94
CA ASP A 26 -4.02 7.23 11.50
C ASP A 26 -4.19 6.92 9.99
N GLU A 27 -5.43 7.09 9.50
CA GLU A 27 -5.80 6.80 8.11
C GLU A 27 -5.12 7.75 7.12
N GLU A 28 -4.93 9.02 7.49
CA GLU A 28 -4.30 10.04 6.63
C GLU A 28 -2.83 9.70 6.37
N SER A 29 -2.09 9.31 7.41
CA SER A 29 -0.71 8.83 7.30
C SER A 29 -0.60 7.56 6.44
N ALA A 30 -1.56 6.64 6.57
CA ALA A 30 -1.62 5.45 5.74
C ALA A 30 -1.81 5.80 4.25
N LYS A 31 -2.74 6.72 3.93
CA LYS A 31 -2.98 7.22 2.57
C LYS A 31 -1.74 7.92 2.00
N GLN A 32 -1.10 8.76 2.79
CA GLN A 32 0.08 9.51 2.37
C GLN A 32 1.25 8.56 2.07
N THR A 33 1.43 7.52 2.88
CA THR A 33 2.43 6.47 2.64
C THR A 33 2.15 5.71 1.34
N ALA A 34 0.89 5.33 1.10
CA ALA A 34 0.51 4.64 -0.13
C ALA A 34 0.69 5.51 -1.38
N TYR A 35 0.39 6.82 -1.28
CA TYR A 35 0.69 7.79 -2.33
C TYR A 35 2.20 7.91 -2.57
N MET A 36 3.02 7.97 -1.52
CA MET A 36 4.48 8.00 -1.68
C MET A 36 5.05 6.71 -2.29
N ALA A 37 4.45 5.56 -1.98
CA ALA A 37 4.82 4.27 -2.57
C ALA A 37 4.64 4.23 -4.10
N GLN A 38 3.78 5.09 -4.67
CA GLN A 38 3.64 5.27 -6.11
C GLN A 38 4.89 5.89 -6.76
N TYR A 39 5.61 6.75 -6.04
CA TYR A 39 6.67 7.62 -6.60
C TYR A 39 8.08 7.30 -6.09
N ASP A 40 8.23 6.66 -4.93
CA ASP A 40 9.54 6.46 -4.30
C ASP A 40 10.14 5.09 -4.65
N HIS A 41 11.29 5.12 -5.33
CA HIS A 41 12.10 3.96 -5.67
C HIS A 41 12.57 3.15 -4.46
N LYS A 42 12.56 3.69 -3.24
CA LYS A 42 12.87 2.94 -2.01
C LYS A 42 11.85 1.84 -1.70
N TYR A 43 10.63 1.98 -2.21
CA TYR A 43 9.60 0.93 -2.14
C TYR A 43 9.55 0.08 -3.41
N ALA A 44 10.34 0.41 -4.44
CA ALA A 44 10.48 -0.39 -5.65
C ALA A 44 11.24 -1.72 -5.41
N ASP A 45 11.93 -1.86 -4.27
CA ASP A 45 12.51 -3.12 -3.79
C ASP A 45 11.46 -4.15 -3.31
N LEU A 46 10.18 -3.79 -3.28
CA LEU A 46 9.08 -4.76 -3.25
C LEU A 46 9.00 -5.52 -4.59
N THR A 47 10.11 -6.07 -5.11
CA THR A 47 10.23 -6.87 -6.35
C THR A 47 9.06 -6.68 -7.31
N LEU A 48 8.81 -5.43 -7.74
CA LEU A 48 7.69 -5.15 -8.62
C LEU A 48 8.07 -5.80 -9.96
N PRO A 49 7.19 -6.59 -10.61
CA PRO A 49 7.37 -6.90 -12.02
C PRO A 49 7.67 -5.56 -12.74
N TYR A 50 8.72 -5.53 -13.55
CA TYR A 50 9.19 -4.29 -14.18
C TYR A 50 8.02 -3.48 -14.77
N GLY A 51 7.79 -2.27 -14.24
CA GLY A 51 6.78 -1.33 -14.75
C GLY A 51 5.44 -1.27 -13.99
N THR A 52 5.24 -2.09 -12.97
CA THR A 52 4.01 -2.14 -12.16
C THR A 52 4.05 -1.07 -11.06
N HIS A 53 3.13 -0.09 -11.06
CA HIS A 53 3.02 0.96 -10.02
C HIS A 53 1.75 0.77 -9.16
N PHE A 54 1.82 1.15 -7.87
CA PHE A 54 0.62 1.29 -7.05
C PHE A 54 -0.03 2.66 -7.28
N ASN A 55 -1.31 2.72 -7.66
CA ASN A 55 -2.02 3.98 -7.82
C ASN A 55 -2.62 4.45 -6.47
N GLY A 56 -1.99 5.43 -5.83
CA GLY A 56 -2.45 5.99 -4.56
C GLY A 56 -3.63 6.97 -4.66
N ASN A 57 -4.12 7.29 -5.86
CA ASN A 57 -5.14 8.31 -6.08
C ASN A 57 -6.58 7.78 -5.97
N ASN A 58 -6.81 6.48 -6.15
CA ASN A 58 -8.14 5.89 -6.00
C ASN A 58 -8.11 4.60 -5.18
N ILE A 59 -8.07 4.78 -3.87
CA ILE A 59 -7.87 3.73 -2.88
C ILE A 59 -9.03 3.66 -1.88
N GLN A 60 -9.34 2.46 -1.43
CA GLN A 60 -10.08 2.16 -0.21
C GLN A 60 -9.08 1.89 0.90
N VAL A 61 -9.40 2.36 2.10
CA VAL A 61 -8.59 2.15 3.31
C VAL A 61 -9.45 1.49 4.37
N GLU A 62 -8.96 0.41 4.96
CA GLU A 62 -9.64 -0.38 5.98
C GLU A 62 -8.68 -0.62 7.15
N LEU A 63 -9.13 -0.34 8.38
CA LEU A 63 -8.39 -0.72 9.58
C LEU A 63 -8.53 -2.22 9.82
N ILE A 64 -7.42 -2.96 9.70
CA ILE A 64 -7.40 -4.43 9.85
C ILE A 64 -6.72 -4.91 11.13
N GLY A 65 -6.10 -4.00 11.91
CA GLY A 65 -5.48 -4.39 13.17
C GLY A 65 -4.70 -3.27 13.86
N ILE A 66 -4.03 -3.64 14.95
CA ILE A 66 -3.16 -2.76 15.75
C ILE A 66 -1.88 -3.54 16.09
N THR A 67 -0.74 -2.89 16.01
CA THR A 67 0.59 -3.46 16.29
C THR A 67 1.53 -2.41 16.89
N ASP A 68 2.48 -2.83 17.70
CA ASP A 68 3.56 -2.02 18.26
C ASP A 68 4.91 -2.26 17.57
N LYS A 69 4.96 -3.21 16.62
CA LYS A 69 6.20 -3.68 15.99
C LYS A 69 6.78 -2.73 14.93
N PHE A 70 5.95 -1.87 14.37
CA PHE A 70 6.31 -1.00 13.25
C PHE A 70 6.16 0.47 13.60
N LYS A 71 6.89 1.31 12.88
CA LYS A 71 6.80 2.77 12.96
C LYS A 71 5.70 3.27 12.03
N ASP A 72 5.28 4.52 12.24
CA ASP A 72 4.35 5.21 11.36
C ASP A 72 4.90 5.28 9.92
N GLY A 73 4.03 5.03 8.94
CA GLY A 73 4.35 5.02 7.51
C GLY A 73 5.14 3.80 7.02
N TYR A 74 5.13 2.68 7.77
CA TYR A 74 5.83 1.47 7.38
C TYR A 74 4.92 0.55 6.55
N ILE A 75 5.35 0.17 5.33
CA ILE A 75 4.65 -0.83 4.53
C ILE A 75 5.01 -2.22 5.05
N VAL A 76 4.02 -2.93 5.59
CA VAL A 76 4.16 -4.24 6.21
C VAL A 76 4.12 -5.36 5.18
N LEU A 77 3.27 -5.22 4.16
CA LEU A 77 3.08 -6.21 3.11
C LEU A 77 2.58 -5.50 1.84
N ALA A 78 3.01 -5.97 0.67
CA ALA A 78 2.40 -5.64 -0.61
C ALA A 78 1.86 -6.93 -1.22
N ASP A 79 0.57 -6.94 -1.55
CA ASP A 79 -0.09 -8.10 -2.15
C ASP A 79 -0.13 -7.92 -3.67
N PHE A 80 0.41 -8.91 -4.37
CA PHE A 80 0.45 -8.96 -5.82
C PHE A 80 -0.73 -9.81 -6.27
N LEU A 81 -1.55 -9.33 -7.22
CA LEU A 81 -2.41 -10.24 -7.96
C LEU A 81 -1.52 -11.28 -8.64
N HIS A 82 -1.56 -12.52 -8.16
CA HIS A 82 -1.15 -13.65 -8.97
C HIS A 82 -2.30 -13.93 -9.95
N GLY A 83 -2.13 -13.42 -11.17
CA GLY A 83 -2.81 -13.91 -12.37
C GLY A 83 -1.79 -14.61 -13.24
#